data_AF-A0A351WT25-F1
#
_entry.id   AF-A0A351WT25-F1
#
_cell.length_a   1.000
_cell.length_b   1.000
_cell.length_c   1.000
_cell.angle_alpha   90.00
_cell.angle_beta   90.00
_cell.angle_gamma   90.00
#
_symmetry.space_group_name_H-M   'P 1'
#
loop_
_entity.id
_entity.type
_entity.pdbx_description
1 polymer ?
#
loop_
_entity_poly.entity_id
_entity_poly.type
_entity_poly.pdbx_seq_one_letter_code
_entity_poly.pdbx_strand_id
1 'polypeptide(L)' 'MKKDILEKGAILQRDRETYGIAPHIPGGFTDTATLRKICDVADKYKLELKITSA' A
#
# COMPACT_ATOMS: atom_id res chain seq x y z
N MET A 1 -22.93 0.99 0.79
CA MET A 1 -21.82 0.47 -0.05
C MET A 1 -20.51 0.94 0.57
N LYS A 2 -19.53 0.04 0.70
CA LYS A 2 -18.16 0.41 1.09
C LYS A 2 -17.58 1.38 0.05
N LYS A 3 -16.71 2.28 0.50
CA LYS A 3 -16.03 3.30 -0.30
C LYS A 3 -14.58 3.45 0.20
N ASP A 4 -13.78 4.17 -0.57
CA ASP A 4 -12.46 4.64 -0.16
C ASP A 4 -12.55 5.44 1.14
N ILE A 5 -11.51 5.34 1.96
CA ILE A 5 -11.33 6.08 3.21
C ILE A 5 -10.10 6.97 3.01
N LEU A 6 -10.29 8.08 2.29
CA LEU A 6 -9.21 8.93 1.79
C LEU A 6 -8.37 9.53 2.93
N GLU A 7 -8.99 9.87 4.05
CA GLU A 7 -8.32 10.40 5.24
C GLU A 7 -7.37 9.39 5.89
N LYS A 8 -7.50 8.09 5.56
CA LYS A 8 -6.59 7.02 5.97
C LYS A 8 -5.73 6.49 4.83
N GLY A 9 -5.82 7.05 3.63
CA GLY A 9 -5.15 6.55 2.43
C GLY A 9 -5.58 5.14 2.03
N ALA A 10 -6.78 4.70 2.43
CA ALA A 10 -7.27 3.35 2.16
C ALA A 10 -8.18 3.35 0.93
N ILE A 11 -7.77 2.62 -0.11
CA ILE A 11 -8.46 2.54 -1.40
C ILE A 11 -9.22 1.22 -1.48
N LEU A 12 -10.54 1.26 -1.63
CA LEU A 12 -11.36 0.06 -1.72
C LEU A 12 -11.00 -0.73 -2.99
N GLN A 13 -10.76 -2.04 -2.83
CA GLN A 13 -10.41 -2.91 -3.94
C GLN A 13 -11.66 -3.42 -4.67
N ARG A 14 -11.45 -4.03 -5.85
CA ARG A 14 -12.53 -4.48 -6.73
C ARG A 14 -13.42 -5.56 -6.10
N ASP A 15 -12.89 -6.33 -5.16
CA ASP A 15 -13.65 -7.29 -4.35
C ASP A 15 -14.68 -6.64 -3.42
N ARG A 16 -14.61 -5.31 -3.25
CA ARG A 16 -15.43 -4.49 -2.35
C ARG A 16 -15.31 -4.87 -0.87
N GLU A 17 -14.30 -5.65 -0.51
CA GLU A 17 -14.09 -6.14 0.84
C GLU A 17 -12.74 -5.67 1.42
N THR A 18 -11.69 -5.65 0.60
CA THR A 18 -10.33 -5.31 1.02
C THR A 18 -9.94 -3.88 0.64
N TYR A 19 -8.90 -3.38 1.31
CA TYR A 19 -8.37 -2.04 1.09
C TYR A 19 -6.89 -2.12 0.74
N GLY A 20 -6.49 -1.38 -0.28
CA GLY A 20 -5.09 -1.13 -0.63
C GLY A 20 -4.59 0.14 0.03
N ILE A 21 -3.35 0.11 0.49
CA ILE A 21 -2.61 1.29 0.95
C ILE A 21 -1.48 1.49 -0.06
N ALA A 22 -1.43 2.66 -0.69
CA ALA A 22 -0.41 3.00 -1.68
C ALA A 22 0.51 4.10 -1.11
N PRO A 23 1.66 3.74 -0.52
CA PRO A 23 2.65 4.73 -0.12
C PRO A 23 3.09 5.58 -1.32
N HIS A 24 3.19 6.89 -1.13
CA HIS A 24 3.64 7.78 -2.19
C HIS A 24 5.15 7.61 -2.43
N ILE A 25 5.53 7.19 -3.64
CA ILE A 25 6.93 7.10 -4.10
C ILE A 25 7.10 8.01 -5.32
N PRO A 26 7.63 9.23 -5.16
CA PRO A 26 7.76 10.21 -6.24
C PRO A 26 8.58 9.69 -7.42
N GLY A 27 7.99 9.67 -8.62
CA GLY A 27 8.65 9.23 -9.85
C GLY A 27 9.15 7.78 -9.84
N GLY A 28 8.71 6.97 -8.86
CA GLY A 28 9.19 5.60 -8.70
C GLY A 28 10.62 5.47 -8.15
N PHE A 29 11.27 6.57 -7.76
CA PHE A 29 12.61 6.53 -7.18
C PHE A 29 12.54 6.36 -5.67
N THR A 30 13.26 5.37 -5.13
CA THR A 30 13.30 5.08 -3.70
C THR A 30 14.64 4.46 -3.30
N ASP A 31 14.85 4.23 -2.01
CA ASP A 31 16.06 3.61 -1.45
C ASP A 31 15.76 2.30 -0.72
N THR A 32 16.81 1.54 -0.41
CA THR A 32 16.67 0.25 0.28
C THR A 32 16.12 0.38 1.70
N ALA A 33 16.36 1.52 2.37
CA ALA A 33 15.85 1.77 3.71
C ALA A 33 14.33 1.92 3.72
N THR A 34 13.77 2.62 2.73
CA THR A 34 12.33 2.78 2.53
C THR A 34 11.68 1.45 2.21
N LEU A 35 12.27 0.66 1.32
CA LEU A 35 11.76 -0.67 0.98
C LEU A 35 11.73 -1.61 2.19
N ARG A 36 12.78 -1.62 3.02
CA ARG A 36 12.81 -2.42 4.26
C ARG A 36 11.69 -2.04 5.22
N LYS A 37 11.43 -0.74 5.41
CA LYS A 37 10.31 -0.28 6.26
C LYS A 37 8.95 -0.76 5.74
N ILE A 38 8.75 -0.78 4.43
CA ILE A 38 7.52 -1.31 3.82
C ILE A 38 7.38 -2.81 4.13
N CYS A 39 8.47 -3.58 3.98
CA CYS A 39 8.48 -5.00 4.34
C CYS A 39 8.19 -5.22 5.83
N ASP A 40 8.82 -4.46 6.74
CA ASP A 40 8.60 -4.58 8.18
C ASP A 40 7.12 -4.36 8.55
N VAL A 41 6.45 -3.39 7.90
CA VAL A 41 5.01 -3.13 8.08
C VAL A 41 4.19 -4.28 7.51
N ALA A 42 4.53 -4.78 6.31
CA ALA A 42 3.82 -5.90 5.70
C ALA A 42 3.91 -7.16 6.56
N ASP A 43 5.09 -7.49 7.10
CA ASP A 43 5.29 -8.64 7.98
C ASP A 43 4.51 -8.48 9.29
N LYS A 44 4.57 -7.29 9.92
CA LYS A 44 3.86 -7.00 11.17
C LYS A 44 2.35 -7.23 11.06
N TYR A 45 1.76 -6.87 9.93
CA TYR A 45 0.32 -6.97 9.70
C TYR A 45 -0.07 -8.15 8.79
N LYS A 46 0.90 -9.00 8.39
CA LYS A 46 0.73 -10.15 7.49
C LYS A 46 0.01 -9.78 6.19
N LEU A 47 0.47 -8.71 5.55
CA LEU A 47 -0.12 -8.13 4.34
C LEU A 47 0.52 -8.71 3.08
N GLU A 48 -0.22 -8.67 1.98
CA GLU A 48 0.31 -8.91 0.64
C GLU A 48 0.90 -7.62 0.05
N LEU A 49 2.05 -7.73 -0.62
CA LEU A 49 2.70 -6.62 -1.29
C LEU A 49 2.46 -6.71 -2.80
N LYS A 50 1.94 -5.62 -3.39
CA LYS A 50 1.82 -5.44 -4.84
C LYS A 50 2.83 -4.40 -5.30
N ILE A 51 3.72 -4.80 -6.21
CA ILE A 51 4.62 -3.87 -6.90
C ILE A 51 4.01 -3.53 -8.26
N THR A 52 4.00 -2.26 -8.61
CA THR A 52 3.62 -1.81 -9.95
C THR A 52 4.86 -1.37 -10.72
N SER A 53 4.91 -1.65 -12.01
CA SER A 53 5.83 -0.94 -12.90
C SER A 53 5.40 0.54 -12.89
N ALA A 54 6.28 1.41 -12.39
CA ALA A 54 6.11 2.85 -12.48
C ALA A 54 6.10 3.31 -13.95
#